data_AF-A0A7L3F903-F1
#
_entry.id   AF-A0A7L3F903-F1
#
_cell.length_a   1.000
_cell.length_b   1.000
_cell.length_c   1.000
_cell.angle_alpha   90.00
_cell.angle_beta   90.00
_cell.angle_gamma   90.00
#
_symmetry.space_group_name_H-M   'P 1'
#
loop_
_entity.id
_entity.type
_entity.pdbx_description
1 polymer ?
#
loop_
_entity_poly.entity_id
_entity_poly.type
_entity_poly.pdbx_seq_one_letter_code
_entity_poly.pdbx_strand_id
1 'polypeptide(L)'
;FLQSLLCHLLSSSKWESNEAKTSTFISALGYTSADYYSHLVKNVVFSLVTELREDQFSGLNIQGRVSASRVNAVSLFCLPLITLPDLTPLLETLLLYHGGASKEVLSSEFLEAVNEAFLKKKISLPESAIFSLWLRHLPSLEKATLYLLDQLVSIQLNSLEEVVCVIKDSLLPQAATYPAIFRIVNEIFKNALLRTDGAPEVMTMIQVFTQLFLQAHQNDNKQHKFPLKAYFPCHHQPLVTALLRHPFELPTAHWSQHLKHISDLLKALVEDTNIGSLADLFETWFLVARFGEWLDIAAEQLLRAAVAPDALLWLLAFYYCPQNENQQRTQIMV
;
A
#
# COMPACT_ATOMS: atom_id res chain seq x y z
N PHE A 1 -2.32 -29.89 18.44
CA PHE A 1 -2.06 -29.97 16.99
C PHE A 1 -0.67 -29.43 16.62
N LEU A 2 -0.32 -28.18 16.93
CA LEU A 2 1.03 -27.63 16.66
C LEU A 2 2.16 -28.34 17.42
N GLN A 3 1.92 -28.70 18.68
CA GLN A 3 2.85 -29.50 19.49
C GLN A 3 3.06 -30.88 18.88
N SER A 4 2.00 -31.55 18.41
CA SER A 4 2.12 -32.82 17.68
C SER A 4 2.84 -32.68 16.36
N LEU A 5 2.70 -31.56 15.64
CA LEU A 5 3.38 -31.33 14.36
C LEU A 5 4.90 -31.08 14.56
N LEU A 6 5.26 -30.27 15.56
CA LEU A 6 6.66 -30.05 15.95
C LEU A 6 7.30 -31.31 16.54
N CYS A 7 6.57 -32.06 17.36
CA CYS A 7 7.00 -33.38 17.83
C CYS A 7 7.17 -34.37 16.66
N HIS A 8 6.25 -34.40 15.69
CA HIS A 8 6.35 -35.28 14.52
C HIS A 8 7.55 -34.96 13.62
N LEU A 9 7.83 -33.68 13.39
CA LEU A 9 8.96 -33.22 12.59
C LEU A 9 10.30 -33.54 13.26
N LEU A 10 10.40 -33.37 14.58
CA LEU A 10 11.58 -33.72 15.38
C LEU A 10 11.72 -35.25 15.58
N SER A 11 10.63 -36.01 15.57
CA SER A 11 10.68 -37.48 15.63
C SER A 11 11.05 -38.14 14.29
N SER A 12 10.86 -37.44 13.16
CA SER A 12 11.20 -37.98 11.83
C SER A 12 12.71 -38.19 11.61
N SER A 13 13.57 -37.59 12.46
CA SER A 13 14.99 -37.91 12.52
C SER A 13 15.28 -39.04 13.51
N LYS A 14 14.97 -40.30 13.17
CA LYS A 14 15.50 -41.51 13.86
C LYS A 14 15.45 -41.49 15.42
N TRP A 15 14.52 -40.76 16.05
CA TRP A 15 14.49 -40.55 17.51
C TRP A 15 13.28 -41.22 18.17
N GLU A 16 12.59 -42.14 17.50
CA GLU A 16 11.40 -42.80 18.03
C GLU A 16 11.65 -43.73 19.24
N SER A 17 12.89 -43.99 19.65
CA SER A 17 13.17 -44.95 20.74
C SER A 17 13.38 -44.34 22.13
N ASN A 18 13.25 -43.02 22.33
CA ASN A 18 13.78 -42.37 23.54
C ASN A 18 12.88 -41.35 24.24
N GLU A 19 11.58 -41.32 23.97
CA GLU A 19 10.65 -40.34 24.57
C GLU A 19 10.73 -40.30 26.12
N ALA A 20 10.84 -41.46 26.77
CA ALA A 20 11.01 -41.58 28.22
C ALA A 20 12.40 -41.14 28.74
N LYS A 21 13.46 -41.26 27.94
CA LYS A 21 14.81 -40.78 28.31
C LYS A 21 14.93 -39.28 28.09
N THR A 22 14.31 -38.76 27.03
CA THR A 22 14.27 -37.34 26.72
C THR A 22 13.45 -36.58 27.77
N SER A 23 12.32 -37.12 28.25
CA SER A 23 11.55 -36.52 29.34
C SER A 23 12.34 -36.45 30.66
N THR A 24 13.13 -37.49 30.96
CA THR A 24 13.97 -37.58 32.18
C THR A 24 15.19 -36.66 32.10
N PHE A 25 15.76 -36.49 30.90
CA PHE A 25 16.87 -35.57 30.65
C PHE A 25 16.41 -34.10 30.72
N ILE A 26 15.26 -33.78 30.14
CA ILE A 26 14.68 -32.43 30.17
C ILE A 26 14.37 -32.00 31.62
N SER A 27 13.79 -32.91 32.42
CA SER A 27 13.50 -32.63 33.83
C SER A 27 14.77 -32.53 34.69
N ALA A 28 15.82 -33.29 34.39
CA ALA A 28 17.13 -33.17 35.05
C ALA A 28 17.85 -31.83 34.78
N LEU A 29 17.55 -31.19 33.64
CA LEU A 29 18.04 -29.84 33.31
C LEU A 29 17.17 -28.72 33.90
N GLY A 30 16.13 -29.05 34.65
CA GLY A 30 15.22 -28.08 35.30
C GLY A 30 14.20 -27.44 34.36
N TYR A 31 14.05 -27.94 33.13
CA TYR A 31 13.04 -27.47 32.17
C TYR A 31 11.78 -28.33 32.25
N THR A 32 10.61 -27.72 32.00
CA THR A 32 9.42 -28.49 31.64
C THR A 32 9.51 -28.89 30.16
N SER A 33 8.80 -29.96 29.74
CA SER A 33 8.83 -30.38 28.33
C SER A 33 8.38 -29.24 27.40
N ALA A 34 7.40 -28.43 27.82
CA ALA A 34 6.94 -27.26 27.08
C ALA A 34 8.03 -26.18 26.93
N ASP A 35 8.78 -25.89 27.99
CA ASP A 35 9.87 -24.89 27.96
C ASP A 35 11.00 -25.32 27.03
N TYR A 36 11.35 -26.62 27.03
CA TYR A 36 12.38 -27.17 26.15
C TYR A 36 12.01 -26.99 24.68
N TYR A 37 10.78 -27.30 24.28
CA TYR A 37 10.35 -27.12 22.89
C TYR A 37 10.29 -25.65 22.48
N SER A 38 9.84 -24.74 23.35
CA SER A 38 9.88 -23.30 23.07
C SER A 38 11.32 -22.79 22.89
N HIS A 39 12.25 -23.20 23.75
CA HIS A 39 13.66 -22.86 23.61
C HIS A 39 14.29 -23.45 22.34
N LEU A 40 13.94 -24.69 21.98
CA LEU A 40 14.43 -25.31 20.75
C LEU A 40 13.94 -24.56 19.51
N VAL A 41 12.66 -24.19 19.46
CA VAL A 41 12.09 -23.39 18.36
C VAL A 41 12.81 -22.04 18.25
N LYS A 42 13.02 -21.34 19.38
CA LYS A 42 13.77 -20.08 19.40
C LYS A 42 15.20 -20.23 18.89
N ASN A 43 15.90 -21.30 19.28
CA ASN A 43 17.26 -21.57 18.81
C ASN A 43 17.31 -21.87 17.31
N VAL A 44 16.36 -22.66 16.80
CA VAL A 44 16.25 -22.96 15.37
C VAL A 44 15.95 -21.69 14.57
N VAL A 45 14.98 -20.88 15.02
CA VAL A 45 14.64 -19.59 14.41
C VAL A 45 15.85 -18.67 14.40
N PHE A 46 16.55 -18.54 15.53
CA PHE A 46 17.74 -17.71 15.63
C PHE A 46 18.83 -18.17 14.65
N SER A 47 19.11 -19.47 14.58
CA SER A 47 20.11 -20.03 13.65
C SER A 47 19.75 -19.79 12.18
N LEU A 48 18.47 -19.89 11.81
CA LEU A 48 18.02 -19.61 10.44
C LEU A 48 18.11 -18.12 10.13
N VAL A 49 17.76 -17.25 11.07
CA VAL A 49 17.87 -15.80 10.92
C VAL A 49 19.33 -15.38 10.74
N THR A 50 20.26 -15.93 11.54
CA THR A 50 21.69 -15.64 11.40
C THR A 50 22.21 -16.09 10.05
N GLU A 51 21.85 -17.30 9.61
CA GLU A 51 22.25 -17.84 8.31
C GLU A 51 21.76 -16.95 7.15
N LEU A 52 20.51 -16.51 7.19
CA LEU A 52 19.93 -15.66 6.13
C LEU A 52 20.46 -14.22 6.14
N ARG A 53 20.86 -13.70 7.31
CA ARG A 53 21.38 -12.32 7.44
C ARG A 53 22.86 -12.22 7.08
N GLU A 54 23.69 -13.20 7.45
CA GLU A 54 25.11 -13.24 7.08
C GLU A 54 25.31 -13.16 5.56
N ASP A 55 24.35 -13.70 4.80
CA ASP A 55 24.32 -13.67 3.34
C ASP A 55 23.98 -12.28 2.76
N GLN A 56 23.18 -11.46 3.45
CA GLN A 56 22.79 -10.13 2.97
C GLN A 56 23.92 -9.09 3.04
N PHE A 57 24.82 -9.20 4.01
CA PHE A 57 25.92 -8.25 4.22
C PHE A 57 27.21 -8.62 3.45
N SER A 58 27.31 -9.84 2.93
CA SER A 58 28.52 -10.39 2.30
C SER A 58 28.45 -10.38 0.77
N GLY A 59 27.94 -9.29 0.18
CA GLY A 59 27.70 -9.11 -1.27
C GLY A 59 28.90 -9.30 -2.21
N LEU A 60 30.11 -9.58 -1.69
CA LEU A 60 31.34 -9.80 -2.44
C LEU A 60 31.82 -11.27 -2.48
N ASN A 61 31.23 -12.19 -1.70
CA ASN A 61 31.65 -13.60 -1.66
C ASN A 61 30.59 -14.51 -2.28
N ILE A 62 30.81 -14.93 -3.53
CA ILE A 62 29.92 -15.83 -4.30
C ILE A 62 29.82 -17.23 -3.66
N GLN A 63 30.75 -17.59 -2.78
CA GLN A 63 30.91 -18.96 -2.26
C GLN A 63 30.11 -19.27 -0.97
N GLY A 64 29.45 -18.27 -0.37
CA GLY A 64 28.72 -18.41 0.91
C GLY A 64 27.20 -18.19 0.82
N ARG A 65 26.64 -18.02 -0.38
CA ARG A 65 25.22 -17.66 -0.55
C ARG A 65 24.28 -18.80 -0.18
N VAL A 66 23.24 -18.51 0.59
CA VAL A 66 22.15 -19.47 0.84
C VAL A 66 21.48 -19.73 -0.51
N SER A 67 21.39 -21.00 -0.91
CA SER A 67 20.79 -21.32 -2.22
C SER A 67 19.33 -20.88 -2.26
N ALA A 68 18.88 -20.41 -3.42
CA ALA A 68 17.48 -20.02 -3.62
C ALA A 68 16.50 -21.16 -3.28
N SER A 69 16.91 -22.41 -3.54
CA SER A 69 16.13 -23.61 -3.15
C SER A 69 16.01 -23.79 -1.64
N ARG A 70 17.06 -23.46 -0.87
CA ARG A 70 17.03 -23.54 0.59
C ARG A 70 16.13 -22.46 1.19
N VAL A 71 16.22 -21.23 0.69
CA VAL A 71 15.34 -20.13 1.11
C VAL A 71 13.87 -20.44 0.78
N ASN A 72 13.62 -20.99 -0.41
CA ASN A 72 12.28 -21.42 -0.81
C ASN A 72 11.74 -22.52 0.12
N ALA A 73 12.55 -23.54 0.44
CA ALA A 73 12.17 -24.59 1.37
C ALA A 73 11.84 -24.03 2.77
N VAL A 74 12.67 -23.12 3.30
CA VAL A 74 12.41 -22.45 4.58
C VAL A 74 11.08 -21.68 4.55
N SER A 75 10.76 -21.01 3.44
CA SER A 75 9.46 -20.33 3.29
C SER A 75 8.27 -21.30 3.38
N LEU A 76 8.37 -22.48 2.74
CA LEU A 76 7.34 -23.51 2.81
C LEU A 76 7.22 -24.11 4.22
N PHE A 77 8.34 -24.32 4.92
CA PHE A 77 8.34 -24.81 6.30
C PHE A 77 7.65 -23.84 7.27
N CYS A 78 7.64 -22.54 6.97
CA CYS A 78 6.97 -21.56 7.82
C CYS A 78 5.44 -21.63 7.72
N LEU A 79 4.86 -22.12 6.61
CA LEU A 79 3.41 -22.10 6.35
C LEU A 79 2.51 -22.51 7.53
N PRO A 80 2.70 -23.71 8.16
CA PRO A 80 1.85 -24.12 9.28
C PRO A 80 2.11 -23.35 10.58
N LEU A 81 3.14 -22.52 10.62
CA LEU A 81 3.68 -21.86 11.82
C LEU A 81 3.61 -20.32 11.75
N ILE A 82 3.10 -19.72 10.67
CA ILE A 82 3.12 -18.26 10.43
C ILE A 82 2.53 -17.47 11.61
N THR A 83 1.52 -17.99 12.31
CA THR A 83 0.87 -17.28 13.43
C THR A 83 1.62 -17.42 14.75
N LEU A 84 2.74 -18.14 14.81
CA LEU A 84 3.52 -18.27 16.03
C LEU A 84 4.37 -17.01 16.27
N PRO A 85 4.25 -16.36 17.43
CA PRO A 85 5.04 -15.16 17.74
C PRO A 85 6.55 -15.41 17.68
N ASP A 86 7.01 -16.59 18.11
CA ASP A 86 8.43 -16.98 18.08
C ASP A 86 9.02 -17.02 16.66
N LEU A 87 8.19 -17.14 15.61
CA LEU A 87 8.64 -17.13 14.21
C LEU A 87 8.74 -15.74 13.60
N THR A 88 8.20 -14.70 14.24
CA THR A 88 8.18 -13.31 13.72
C THR A 88 9.55 -12.85 13.18
N PRO A 89 10.69 -13.08 13.88
CA PRO A 89 11.99 -12.66 13.37
C PRO A 89 12.41 -13.37 12.07
N LEU A 90 12.00 -14.62 11.90
CA LEU A 90 12.26 -15.39 10.68
C LEU A 90 11.38 -14.91 9.53
N LEU A 91 10.09 -14.65 9.78
CA LEU A 91 9.18 -14.08 8.77
C LEU A 91 9.69 -12.75 8.25
N GLU A 92 10.10 -11.85 9.15
CA GLU A 92 10.71 -10.56 8.80
C GLU A 92 11.96 -10.77 7.94
N THR A 93 12.87 -11.65 8.38
CA THR A 93 14.14 -11.90 7.68
C THR A 93 13.91 -12.47 6.28
N LEU A 94 12.94 -13.38 6.11
CA LEU A 94 12.55 -13.92 4.81
C LEU A 94 11.98 -12.83 3.89
N LEU A 95 11.04 -12.03 4.39
CA LEU A 95 10.43 -10.94 3.62
C LEU A 95 11.44 -9.88 3.20
N LEU A 96 12.49 -9.64 4.00
CA LEU A 96 13.58 -8.73 3.65
C LEU A 96 14.69 -9.39 2.82
N TYR A 97 14.63 -10.71 2.57
CA TYR A 97 15.61 -11.42 1.77
C TYR A 97 15.30 -11.28 0.27
N HIS A 98 16.13 -10.51 -0.45
CA HIS A 98 15.95 -10.20 -1.87
C HIS A 98 16.76 -11.13 -2.81
N GLY A 99 17.53 -12.08 -2.28
CA GLY A 99 18.33 -13.01 -3.07
C GLY A 99 19.34 -12.32 -4.00
N GLY A 100 19.85 -13.07 -4.97
CA GLY A 100 20.73 -12.56 -6.05
C GLY A 100 20.23 -12.86 -7.45
N ALA A 101 19.07 -13.52 -7.55
CA ALA A 101 18.47 -13.93 -8.80
C ALA A 101 17.40 -12.91 -9.23
N SER A 102 17.13 -12.83 -10.53
CA SER A 102 16.07 -11.99 -11.10
C SER A 102 14.65 -12.49 -10.79
N LYS A 103 14.51 -13.68 -10.21
CA LYS A 103 13.23 -14.33 -9.91
C LYS A 103 12.98 -14.37 -8.40
N GLU A 104 11.72 -14.24 -8.03
CA GLU A 104 11.25 -14.40 -6.66
C GLU A 104 11.69 -15.78 -6.09
N VAL A 105 12.29 -15.73 -4.91
CA VAL A 105 12.91 -16.87 -4.22
C VAL A 105 11.92 -17.52 -3.26
N LEU A 106 11.06 -16.73 -2.63
CA LEU A 106 10.04 -17.20 -1.70
C LEU A 106 8.90 -17.90 -2.46
N SER A 107 8.26 -18.86 -1.80
CA SER A 107 7.05 -19.49 -2.34
C SER A 107 5.87 -18.50 -2.35
N SER A 108 5.03 -18.57 -3.37
CA SER A 108 3.84 -17.71 -3.49
C SER A 108 2.85 -18.02 -2.37
N GLU A 109 2.70 -19.30 -2.02
CA GLU A 109 1.87 -19.78 -0.92
C GLU A 109 2.26 -19.15 0.41
N PHE A 110 3.57 -18.99 0.66
CA PHE A 110 4.07 -18.32 1.86
C PHE A 110 3.70 -16.84 1.87
N LEU A 111 3.94 -16.13 0.77
CA LEU A 111 3.66 -14.69 0.64
C LEU A 111 2.16 -14.41 0.81
N GLU A 112 1.29 -15.25 0.25
CA GLU A 112 -0.16 -15.18 0.43
C GLU A 112 -0.57 -15.46 1.87
N ALA A 113 -0.04 -16.52 2.49
CA ALA A 113 -0.39 -16.89 3.85
C ALA A 113 0.05 -15.84 4.89
N VAL A 114 1.22 -15.22 4.69
CA VAL A 114 1.68 -14.10 5.52
C VAL A 114 0.79 -12.88 5.33
N ASN A 115 0.43 -12.53 4.08
CA ASN A 115 -0.48 -11.43 3.81
C ASN A 115 -1.85 -11.65 4.49
N GLU A 116 -2.41 -12.86 4.38
CA GLU A 116 -3.66 -13.24 5.03
C GLU A 116 -3.61 -13.13 6.54
N ALA A 117 -2.54 -13.62 7.15
CA ALA A 117 -2.34 -13.54 8.59
C ALA A 117 -2.21 -12.08 9.04
N PHE A 118 -1.52 -11.24 8.27
CA PHE A 118 -1.38 -9.81 8.53
C PHE A 118 -2.71 -9.07 8.42
N LEU A 119 -3.47 -9.25 7.32
CA LEU A 119 -4.76 -8.60 7.10
C LEU A 119 -5.77 -8.96 8.20
N LYS A 120 -5.74 -10.22 8.68
CA LYS A 120 -6.57 -10.70 9.80
C LYS A 120 -6.01 -10.35 11.18
N LYS A 121 -4.96 -9.51 11.26
CA LYS A 121 -4.29 -9.07 12.49
C LYS A 121 -3.83 -10.23 13.39
N LYS A 122 -3.51 -11.39 12.81
CA LYS A 122 -2.99 -12.59 13.52
C LYS A 122 -1.50 -12.52 13.78
N ILE A 123 -0.79 -11.69 13.01
CA ILE A 123 0.65 -11.44 13.15
C ILE A 123 0.89 -9.93 13.15
N SER A 124 1.99 -9.52 13.77
CA SER A 124 2.49 -8.15 13.74
C SER A 124 3.89 -8.16 13.15
N LEU A 125 4.09 -7.44 12.05
CA LEU A 125 5.35 -7.34 11.33
C LEU A 125 5.72 -5.87 11.15
N PRO A 126 7.02 -5.53 11.09
CA PRO A 126 7.43 -4.16 10.81
C PRO A 126 7.00 -3.72 9.41
N GLU A 127 6.76 -2.42 9.24
CA GLU A 127 6.33 -1.81 7.97
C GLU A 127 7.24 -2.21 6.81
N SER A 128 8.55 -2.22 7.01
CA SER A 128 9.54 -2.61 5.98
C SER A 128 9.31 -4.01 5.41
N ALA A 129 8.90 -4.96 6.25
CA ALA A 129 8.61 -6.33 5.82
C ALA A 129 7.32 -6.40 5.00
N ILE A 130 6.28 -5.67 5.42
CA ILE A 130 5.00 -5.58 4.70
C ILE A 130 5.18 -4.88 3.35
N PHE A 131 5.96 -3.80 3.31
CA PHE A 131 6.24 -3.08 2.07
C PHE A 131 7.03 -3.96 1.10
N SER A 132 8.03 -4.71 1.59
CA SER A 132 8.77 -5.66 0.75
C SER A 132 7.86 -6.77 0.20
N LEU A 133 6.96 -7.32 1.03
CA LEU A 133 5.95 -8.28 0.58
C LEU A 133 5.12 -7.73 -0.59
N TRP A 134 4.58 -6.51 -0.47
CA TRP A 134 3.74 -5.93 -1.52
C TRP A 134 4.51 -5.47 -2.76
N LEU A 135 5.78 -5.09 -2.62
CA LEU A 135 6.66 -4.79 -3.76
C LEU A 135 6.98 -6.04 -4.59
N ARG A 136 6.99 -7.22 -3.96
CA ARG A 136 7.40 -8.48 -4.56
C ARG A 136 6.24 -9.36 -5.02
N HIS A 137 5.07 -9.22 -4.38
CA HIS A 137 3.91 -10.07 -4.62
C HIS A 137 2.66 -9.25 -4.91
N LEU A 138 2.40 -9.01 -6.19
CA LEU A 138 1.22 -8.26 -6.66
C LEU A 138 -0.11 -8.81 -6.12
N PRO A 139 -0.38 -10.14 -6.12
CA PRO A 139 -1.65 -10.65 -5.59
C PRO A 139 -1.87 -10.29 -4.10
N SER A 140 -0.80 -10.19 -3.31
CA SER A 140 -0.90 -9.78 -1.90
C SER A 140 -1.30 -8.31 -1.77
N LEU A 141 -0.73 -7.43 -2.60
CA LEU A 141 -1.06 -6.00 -2.63
C LEU A 141 -2.51 -5.77 -3.11
N GLU A 142 -2.91 -6.44 -4.18
CA GLU A 142 -4.29 -6.38 -4.69
C GLU A 142 -5.28 -6.80 -3.61
N LYS A 143 -5.00 -7.92 -2.93
CA LYS A 143 -5.83 -8.42 -1.84
C LYS A 143 -5.88 -7.47 -0.65
N ALA A 144 -4.77 -6.83 -0.29
CA ALA A 144 -4.75 -5.84 0.79
C ALA A 144 -5.60 -4.60 0.44
N THR A 145 -5.57 -4.16 -0.83
CA THR A 145 -6.35 -3.01 -1.29
C THR A 145 -7.85 -3.34 -1.36
N LEU A 146 -8.20 -4.53 -1.85
CA LEU A 146 -9.59 -5.00 -1.87
C LEU A 146 -10.13 -5.22 -0.45
N TYR A 147 -9.30 -5.73 0.46
CA TYR A 147 -9.66 -5.86 1.88
C TYR A 147 -9.95 -4.50 2.51
N LEU A 148 -9.14 -3.48 2.21
CA LEU A 148 -9.40 -2.11 2.67
C LEU A 148 -10.76 -1.60 2.15
N LEU A 149 -11.04 -1.76 0.86
CA LEU A 149 -12.32 -1.36 0.27
C LEU A 149 -13.51 -2.06 0.94
N ASP A 150 -13.41 -3.37 1.17
CA ASP A 150 -14.45 -4.16 1.84
C ASP A 150 -14.71 -3.68 3.29
N GLN A 151 -13.65 -3.37 4.03
CA GLN A 151 -13.76 -2.78 5.37
C GLN A 151 -14.45 -1.40 5.33
N LEU A 152 -14.05 -0.54 4.41
CA LEU A 152 -14.61 0.82 4.31
C LEU A 152 -16.09 0.84 3.88
N VAL A 153 -16.49 -0.06 2.98
CA VAL A 153 -17.90 -0.24 2.60
C VAL A 153 -18.71 -0.76 3.80
N SER A 154 -18.15 -1.66 4.60
CA SER A 154 -18.82 -2.22 5.78
C SER A 154 -19.11 -1.20 6.88
N ILE A 155 -18.28 -0.16 7.01
CA ILE A 155 -18.40 0.90 8.03
C ILE A 155 -19.52 1.91 7.70
N GLN A 156 -20.12 1.83 6.49
CA GLN A 156 -21.19 2.73 6.02
C GLN A 156 -20.83 4.23 6.05
N LEU A 157 -19.54 4.58 6.09
CA LEU A 157 -19.01 5.96 6.11
C LEU A 157 -19.73 6.93 7.07
N ASN A 158 -20.24 6.45 8.20
CA ASN A 158 -20.97 7.28 9.15
C ASN A 158 -20.08 8.32 9.86
N SER A 159 -18.75 8.10 9.87
CA SER A 159 -17.75 9.01 10.44
C SER A 159 -16.50 9.07 9.56
N LEU A 160 -16.11 10.28 9.15
CA LEU A 160 -14.87 10.50 8.40
C LEU A 160 -13.63 10.14 9.24
N GLU A 161 -13.70 10.31 10.57
CA GLU A 161 -12.59 9.94 11.47
C GLU A 161 -12.33 8.44 11.47
N GLU A 162 -13.39 7.63 11.43
CA GLU A 162 -13.29 6.17 11.37
C GLU A 162 -12.67 5.71 10.05
N VAL A 163 -13.07 6.34 8.94
CA VAL A 163 -12.49 6.13 7.60
C VAL A 163 -10.99 6.42 7.60
N VAL A 164 -10.59 7.55 8.19
CA VAL A 164 -9.18 7.93 8.33
C VAL A 164 -8.41 6.89 9.14
N CYS A 165 -8.96 6.42 10.26
CA CYS A 165 -8.34 5.38 11.10
C CYS A 165 -8.14 4.07 10.33
N VAL A 166 -9.18 3.58 9.65
CA VAL A 166 -9.12 2.31 8.89
C VAL A 166 -8.10 2.39 7.75
N ILE A 167 -8.06 3.51 7.02
CA ILE A 167 -7.08 3.70 5.95
C ILE A 167 -5.66 3.77 6.53
N LYS A 168 -5.43 4.47 7.65
CA LYS A 168 -4.11 4.51 8.32
C LYS A 168 -3.66 3.14 8.80
N ASP A 169 -4.56 2.37 9.41
CA ASP A 169 -4.29 1.04 9.98
C ASP A 169 -4.01 -0.04 8.91
N SER A 170 -4.30 0.26 7.65
CA SER A 170 -4.01 -0.60 6.50
C SER A 170 -2.53 -0.57 6.09
N LEU A 171 -1.76 0.44 6.49
CA LEU A 171 -0.39 0.73 6.01
C LEU A 171 -0.27 1.05 4.51
N LEU A 172 -1.35 1.02 3.73
CA LEU A 172 -1.31 1.30 2.29
C LEU A 172 -0.87 2.73 1.96
N PRO A 173 -1.31 3.79 2.67
CA PRO A 173 -0.82 5.15 2.40
C PRO A 173 0.70 5.28 2.57
N GLN A 174 1.26 4.63 3.59
CA GLN A 174 2.69 4.62 3.88
C GLN A 174 3.45 3.80 2.83
N ALA A 175 2.93 2.62 2.46
CA ALA A 175 3.49 1.79 1.41
C ALA A 175 3.43 2.46 0.02
N ALA A 176 2.41 3.29 -0.22
CA ALA A 176 2.27 4.05 -1.46
C ALA A 176 3.34 5.14 -1.65
N THR A 177 4.20 5.41 -0.67
CA THR A 177 5.45 6.17 -0.90
C THR A 177 6.39 5.48 -1.90
N TYR A 178 6.18 4.19 -2.18
CA TYR A 178 6.79 3.51 -3.33
C TYR A 178 5.89 3.67 -4.57
N PRO A 179 6.37 4.27 -5.67
CA PRO A 179 5.55 4.55 -6.85
C PRO A 179 4.88 3.31 -7.47
N ALA A 180 5.53 2.14 -7.40
CA ALA A 180 4.94 0.89 -7.88
C ALA A 180 3.67 0.52 -7.10
N ILE A 181 3.70 0.64 -5.77
CA ILE A 181 2.55 0.37 -4.92
C ILE A 181 1.46 1.40 -5.17
N PHE A 182 1.80 2.70 -5.16
CA PHE A 182 0.85 3.78 -5.43
C PHE A 182 0.06 3.56 -6.71
N ARG A 183 0.75 3.20 -7.81
CA ARG A 183 0.10 3.03 -9.11
C ARG A 183 -0.90 1.87 -9.12
N ILE A 184 -0.56 0.75 -8.48
CA ILE A 184 -1.48 -0.40 -8.38
C ILE A 184 -2.70 -0.05 -7.51
N VAL A 185 -2.47 0.52 -6.33
CA VAL A 185 -3.55 0.93 -5.42
C VAL A 185 -4.47 1.95 -6.10
N ASN A 186 -3.89 2.95 -6.77
CA ASN A 186 -4.61 3.96 -7.51
C ASN A 186 -5.45 3.37 -8.66
N GLU A 187 -4.92 2.38 -9.38
CA GLU A 187 -5.65 1.70 -10.45
C GLU A 187 -6.83 0.90 -9.91
N ILE A 188 -6.67 0.21 -8.78
CA ILE A 188 -7.75 -0.52 -8.11
C ILE A 188 -8.84 0.45 -7.66
N PHE A 189 -8.48 1.58 -7.05
CA PHE A 189 -9.43 2.63 -6.67
C PHE A 189 -10.18 3.22 -7.85
N LYS A 190 -9.46 3.52 -8.94
CA LYS A 190 -10.05 4.00 -10.20
C LYS A 190 -11.07 3.00 -10.75
N ASN A 191 -10.72 1.71 -10.75
CA ASN A 191 -11.62 0.64 -11.17
C ASN A 191 -12.81 0.48 -10.21
N ALA A 192 -12.62 0.63 -8.91
CA ALA A 192 -13.72 0.61 -7.94
C ALA A 192 -14.72 1.74 -8.22
N LEU A 193 -14.23 2.97 -8.44
CA LEU A 193 -15.05 4.13 -8.75
C LEU A 193 -15.86 3.95 -10.05
N LEU A 194 -15.22 3.43 -11.11
CA LEU A 194 -15.88 3.13 -12.38
C LEU A 194 -16.97 2.05 -12.21
N ARG A 195 -16.71 1.03 -11.38
CA ARG A 195 -17.68 -0.05 -11.13
C ARG A 195 -18.86 0.39 -10.27
N THR A 196 -18.70 1.44 -9.47
CA THR A 196 -19.78 2.03 -8.65
C THR A 196 -20.44 3.23 -9.30
N ASP A 197 -20.19 3.47 -10.60
CA ASP A 197 -20.74 4.61 -11.36
C ASP A 197 -20.53 5.96 -10.65
N GLY A 198 -19.34 6.14 -10.06
CA GLY A 198 -18.99 7.39 -9.39
C GLY A 198 -19.57 7.57 -7.98
N ALA A 199 -19.94 6.49 -7.29
CA ALA A 199 -20.49 6.56 -5.93
C ALA A 199 -19.66 7.49 -5.00
N PRO A 200 -20.31 8.45 -4.32
CA PRO A 200 -19.63 9.45 -3.51
C PRO A 200 -18.81 8.82 -2.39
N GLU A 201 -19.26 7.70 -1.84
CA GLU A 201 -18.56 6.95 -0.79
C GLU A 201 -17.17 6.52 -1.26
N VAL A 202 -17.08 5.94 -2.47
CA VAL A 202 -15.81 5.52 -3.05
C VAL A 202 -14.93 6.73 -3.34
N MET A 203 -15.51 7.84 -3.84
CA MET A 203 -14.75 9.07 -4.06
C MET A 203 -14.13 9.61 -2.75
N THR A 204 -14.91 9.65 -1.66
CA THR A 204 -14.42 10.05 -0.34
C THR A 204 -13.27 9.16 0.13
N MET A 205 -13.38 7.83 -0.02
CA MET A 205 -12.30 6.91 0.33
C MET A 205 -11.01 7.22 -0.43
N ILE A 206 -11.11 7.53 -1.73
CA ILE A 206 -9.97 7.87 -2.58
C ILE A 206 -9.34 9.21 -2.16
N GLN A 207 -10.15 10.22 -1.88
CA GLN A 207 -9.69 11.53 -1.42
C GLN A 207 -8.96 11.43 -0.07
N VAL A 208 -9.54 10.70 0.90
CA VAL A 208 -8.90 10.45 2.20
C VAL A 208 -7.60 9.67 2.04
N PHE A 209 -7.60 8.61 1.23
CA PHE A 209 -6.38 7.86 0.92
C PHE A 209 -5.29 8.78 0.33
N THR A 210 -5.67 9.65 -0.62
CA THR A 210 -4.76 10.59 -1.28
C THR A 210 -4.15 11.55 -0.25
N GLN A 211 -4.96 12.15 0.63
CA GLN A 211 -4.48 13.02 1.71
C GLN A 211 -3.47 12.30 2.61
N LEU A 212 -3.77 11.08 3.04
CA LEU A 212 -2.90 10.29 3.92
C LEU A 212 -1.59 9.88 3.24
N PHE A 213 -1.65 9.53 1.95
CA PHE A 213 -0.46 9.27 1.14
C PHE A 213 0.44 10.51 1.07
N LEU A 214 -0.14 11.70 0.83
CA LEU A 214 0.64 12.94 0.76
C LEU A 214 1.30 13.26 2.09
N GLN A 215 0.58 13.11 3.21
CA GLN A 215 1.15 13.25 4.54
C GLN A 215 2.32 12.29 4.76
N ALA A 216 2.18 11.02 4.37
CA ALA A 216 3.25 10.04 4.47
C ALA A 216 4.47 10.39 3.59
N HIS A 217 4.23 10.81 2.34
CA HIS A 217 5.28 11.24 1.41
C HIS A 217 6.03 12.48 1.93
N GLN A 218 5.33 13.43 2.56
CA GLN A 218 5.95 14.63 3.13
C GLN A 218 6.80 14.29 4.37
N ASN A 219 6.25 13.47 5.28
CA ASN A 219 6.88 13.08 6.54
C ASN A 219 8.06 12.12 6.39
N ASP A 220 8.20 11.42 5.26
CA ASP A 220 9.35 10.55 5.02
C ASP A 220 10.63 11.39 4.86
N ASN A 221 11.34 11.56 5.98
CA ASN A 221 12.62 12.27 6.08
C ASN A 221 13.80 11.47 5.49
N LYS A 222 13.55 10.32 4.86
CA LYS A 222 14.61 9.53 4.21
C LYS A 222 15.15 10.27 2.99
N GLN A 223 16.46 10.19 2.79
CA GLN A 223 17.24 10.88 1.73
C GLN A 223 16.81 10.59 0.27
N HIS A 224 15.82 9.73 0.02
CA HIS A 224 15.44 9.26 -1.32
C HIS A 224 13.93 9.38 -1.55
N LYS A 225 13.44 10.61 -1.77
CA LYS A 225 12.07 10.82 -2.27
C LYS A 225 12.03 10.57 -3.77
N PHE A 226 11.07 9.77 -4.23
CA PHE A 226 10.85 9.58 -5.66
C PHE A 226 10.28 10.86 -6.30
N PRO A 227 10.63 11.17 -7.56
CA PRO A 227 10.07 12.33 -8.25
C PRO A 227 8.57 12.13 -8.51
N LEU A 228 7.80 13.22 -8.56
CA LEU A 228 6.35 13.19 -8.82
C LEU A 228 5.98 12.44 -10.11
N LYS A 229 6.83 12.54 -11.14
CA LYS A 229 6.70 11.82 -12.40
C LYS A 229 6.67 10.29 -12.23
N ALA A 230 7.23 9.75 -11.15
CA ALA A 230 7.18 8.31 -10.87
C ALA A 230 5.78 7.85 -10.43
N TYR A 231 5.06 8.70 -9.70
CA TYR A 231 3.69 8.44 -9.24
C TYR A 231 2.65 8.76 -10.32
N PHE A 232 2.89 9.83 -11.08
CA PHE A 232 1.98 10.36 -12.10
C PHE A 232 2.66 10.42 -13.49
N PRO A 233 3.04 9.28 -14.08
CA PRO A 233 3.88 9.26 -15.29
C PRO A 233 3.19 9.81 -16.54
N CYS A 234 1.87 9.64 -16.64
CA CYS A 234 1.08 10.00 -17.82
C CYS A 234 0.36 11.36 -17.69
N HIS A 235 0.50 12.05 -16.56
CA HIS A 235 -0.23 13.29 -16.31
C HIS A 235 0.62 14.54 -16.60
N HIS A 236 -0.05 15.65 -16.91
CA HIS A 236 0.59 16.95 -17.08
C HIS A 236 1.23 17.43 -15.77
N GLN A 237 2.57 17.48 -15.73
CA GLN A 237 3.33 17.71 -14.49
C GLN A 237 3.06 19.06 -13.81
N PRO A 238 2.87 20.19 -14.53
CA PRO A 238 2.47 21.45 -13.91
C PRO A 238 1.14 21.36 -13.15
N LEU A 239 0.14 20.67 -13.72
CA LEU A 239 -1.15 20.47 -13.06
C LEU A 239 -1.00 19.59 -11.81
N VAL A 240 -0.28 18.47 -11.92
CA VAL A 240 0.02 17.59 -10.77
C VAL A 240 0.69 18.39 -9.66
N THR A 241 1.69 19.21 -9.99
CA THR A 241 2.41 20.03 -9.00
C THR A 241 1.50 21.07 -8.34
N ALA A 242 0.58 21.68 -9.09
CA ALA A 242 -0.39 22.62 -8.53
C ALA A 242 -1.33 21.92 -7.54
N LEU A 243 -1.89 20.77 -7.92
CA LEU A 243 -2.85 20.01 -7.10
C LEU A 243 -2.24 19.44 -5.81
N LEU A 244 -0.97 19.02 -5.85
CA LEU A 244 -0.26 18.46 -4.71
C LEU A 244 0.03 19.46 -3.58
N ARG A 245 -0.08 20.76 -3.85
CA ARG A 245 0.11 21.77 -2.83
C ARG A 245 -1.00 21.65 -1.80
N HIS A 246 -0.67 21.56 -0.51
CA HIS A 246 -1.70 21.54 0.52
C HIS A 246 -2.28 22.94 0.72
N PRO A 247 -3.61 23.09 0.82
CA PRO A 247 -4.25 24.37 1.09
C PRO A 247 -3.73 25.08 2.35
N PHE A 248 -3.41 24.32 3.40
CA PHE A 248 -2.87 24.83 4.66
C PHE A 248 -1.46 25.45 4.52
N GLU A 249 -0.70 25.07 3.50
CA GLU A 249 0.62 25.65 3.21
C GLU A 249 0.53 27.01 2.50
N LEU A 250 -0.67 27.37 2.00
CA LEU A 250 -0.90 28.60 1.27
C LEU A 250 -1.76 29.57 2.10
N PRO A 251 -1.35 30.85 2.27
CA PRO A 251 -2.20 31.83 2.91
C PRO A 251 -3.52 31.98 2.13
N THR A 252 -4.63 32.09 2.85
CA THR A 252 -6.00 32.18 2.29
C THR A 252 -6.14 33.24 1.20
N ALA A 253 -5.42 34.36 1.31
CA ALA A 253 -5.38 35.43 0.32
C ALA A 253 -4.96 34.97 -1.10
N HIS A 254 -4.21 33.87 -1.22
CA HIS A 254 -3.70 33.36 -2.49
C HIS A 254 -4.51 32.18 -3.03
N TRP A 255 -5.51 31.68 -2.29
CA TRP A 255 -6.32 30.53 -2.72
C TRP A 255 -7.04 30.81 -4.04
N SER A 256 -7.61 32.01 -4.20
CA SER A 256 -8.30 32.41 -5.44
C SER A 256 -7.37 32.41 -6.66
N GLN A 257 -6.16 32.95 -6.52
CA GLN A 257 -5.16 32.96 -7.58
C GLN A 257 -4.68 31.55 -7.92
N HIS A 258 -4.49 30.71 -6.89
CA HIS A 258 -4.06 29.32 -7.07
C HIS A 258 -5.13 28.48 -7.79
N LEU A 259 -6.39 28.60 -7.37
CA LEU A 259 -7.52 27.93 -8.03
C LEU A 259 -7.72 28.42 -9.47
N LYS A 260 -7.54 29.72 -9.72
CA LYS A 260 -7.52 30.25 -11.10
C LYS A 260 -6.42 29.58 -11.91
N HIS A 261 -5.21 29.47 -11.37
CA HIS A 261 -4.10 28.81 -12.07
C HIS A 261 -4.41 27.33 -12.38
N ILE A 262 -4.98 26.58 -11.43
CA ILE A 262 -5.43 25.20 -11.66
C ILE A 262 -6.48 25.17 -12.78
N SER A 263 -7.48 26.05 -12.73
CA SER A 263 -8.52 26.11 -13.78
C SER A 263 -7.93 26.45 -15.15
N ASP A 264 -6.99 27.38 -15.24
CA ASP A 264 -6.37 27.79 -16.51
C ASP A 264 -5.53 26.65 -17.09
N LEU A 265 -4.79 25.91 -16.25
CA LEU A 265 -4.06 24.70 -16.66
C LEU A 265 -5.01 23.62 -17.18
N LEU A 266 -6.12 23.38 -16.47
CA LEU A 266 -7.13 22.40 -16.89
C LEU A 266 -7.81 22.80 -18.20
N LYS A 267 -8.19 24.07 -18.36
CA LYS A 267 -8.74 24.59 -19.61
C LYS A 267 -7.78 24.38 -20.77
N ALA A 268 -6.52 24.77 -20.61
CA ALA A 268 -5.51 24.55 -21.63
C ALA A 268 -5.38 23.06 -21.98
N LEU A 269 -5.38 22.16 -21.00
CA LEU A 269 -5.32 20.73 -21.28
C LEU A 269 -6.58 20.20 -22.00
N VAL A 270 -7.76 20.70 -21.66
CA VAL A 270 -9.02 20.28 -22.29
C VAL A 270 -9.21 20.88 -23.67
N GLU A 271 -8.69 22.10 -23.91
CA GLU A 271 -8.91 22.88 -25.14
C GLU A 271 -7.74 22.78 -26.15
N ASP A 272 -6.47 22.81 -25.72
CA ASP A 272 -5.29 22.70 -26.62
C ASP A 272 -4.99 21.27 -27.02
N THR A 273 -5.26 20.32 -26.14
CA THR A 273 -5.06 18.92 -26.47
C THR A 273 -6.27 18.48 -27.27
N ASN A 274 -6.05 17.92 -28.46
CA ASN A 274 -6.95 16.88 -28.97
C ASN A 274 -6.98 15.77 -27.89
N ILE A 275 -7.75 15.96 -26.82
CA ILE A 275 -8.21 14.89 -25.93
C ILE A 275 -9.07 14.02 -26.83
N GLY A 276 -8.41 13.23 -27.68
CA GLY A 276 -9.02 12.51 -28.78
C GLY A 276 -9.85 11.33 -28.30
N SER A 277 -9.84 11.06 -27.00
CA SER A 277 -10.58 9.98 -26.37
C SER A 277 -11.23 10.41 -25.05
N LEU A 278 -12.42 9.86 -24.78
CA LEU A 278 -13.10 9.97 -23.49
C LEU A 278 -12.23 9.45 -22.32
N ALA A 279 -11.28 8.55 -22.60
CA ALA A 279 -10.37 8.00 -21.60
C ALA A 279 -9.38 9.06 -21.07
N ASP A 280 -8.83 9.90 -21.95
CA ASP A 280 -7.88 10.95 -21.56
C ASP A 280 -8.57 12.05 -20.73
N LEU A 281 -9.84 12.35 -21.05
CA LEU A 281 -10.69 13.25 -20.27
C LEU A 281 -10.95 12.67 -18.87
N PHE A 282 -11.29 11.39 -18.79
CA PHE A 282 -11.51 10.71 -17.52
C PHE A 282 -10.24 10.69 -16.65
N GLU A 283 -9.07 10.40 -17.22
CA GLU A 283 -7.80 10.42 -16.47
C GLU A 283 -7.48 11.81 -15.92
N THR A 284 -7.79 12.86 -16.68
CA THR A 284 -7.62 14.25 -16.24
C THR A 284 -8.63 14.62 -15.15
N TRP A 285 -9.90 14.27 -15.32
CA TRP A 285 -10.94 14.46 -14.31
C TRP A 285 -10.62 13.70 -13.03
N PHE A 286 -10.22 12.43 -13.13
CA PHE A 286 -9.88 11.58 -12.00
C PHE A 286 -8.65 12.11 -11.25
N LEU A 287 -7.67 12.70 -11.95
CA LEU A 287 -6.59 13.42 -11.29
C LEU A 287 -7.14 14.53 -10.40
N VAL A 288 -8.00 15.41 -10.92
CA VAL A 288 -8.57 16.54 -10.16
C VAL A 288 -9.44 16.06 -9.00
N ALA A 289 -10.32 15.09 -9.24
CA ALA A 289 -11.29 14.60 -8.28
C ALA A 289 -10.66 14.04 -7.00
N ARG A 290 -9.46 13.47 -7.10
CA ARG A 290 -8.69 12.97 -5.94
C ARG A 290 -8.21 14.06 -5.00
N PHE A 291 -8.06 15.29 -5.49
CA PHE A 291 -7.69 16.46 -4.70
C PHE A 291 -8.93 17.28 -4.33
N GLY A 292 -9.90 16.61 -3.71
CA GLY A 292 -11.21 17.17 -3.34
C GLY A 292 -11.14 18.46 -2.53
N GLU A 293 -10.13 18.63 -1.68
CA GLU A 293 -9.94 19.84 -0.87
C GLU A 293 -9.92 21.12 -1.71
N TRP A 294 -9.29 21.10 -2.89
CA TRP A 294 -9.26 22.26 -3.77
C TRP A 294 -10.64 22.57 -4.37
N LEU A 295 -11.47 21.55 -4.60
CA LEU A 295 -12.84 21.71 -5.07
C LEU A 295 -13.76 22.26 -3.98
N ASP A 296 -13.60 21.78 -2.74
CA ASP A 296 -14.32 22.29 -1.58
C ASP A 296 -14.00 23.77 -1.35
N ILE A 297 -12.72 24.15 -1.43
CA ILE A 297 -12.29 25.56 -1.33
C ILE A 297 -12.82 26.38 -2.50
N ALA A 298 -12.86 25.83 -3.72
CA ALA A 298 -13.44 26.52 -4.87
C ALA A 298 -14.93 26.82 -4.66
N ALA A 299 -15.69 25.86 -4.13
CA ALA A 299 -17.09 26.04 -3.77
C ALA A 299 -17.26 27.09 -2.65
N GLU A 300 -16.44 27.02 -1.59
CA GLU A 300 -16.47 27.98 -0.48
C GLU A 300 -16.16 29.41 -0.95
N GLN A 301 -15.14 29.59 -1.79
CA GLN A 301 -14.76 30.88 -2.36
C GLN A 301 -15.86 31.43 -3.27
N LEU A 302 -16.50 30.56 -4.07
CA LEU A 302 -17.63 30.95 -4.92
C LEU A 302 -18.83 31.44 -4.09
N LEU A 303 -19.18 30.74 -3.01
CA LEU A 303 -20.29 31.11 -2.13
C LEU A 303 -20.04 32.44 -1.39
N ARG A 304 -18.78 32.80 -1.14
CA ARG A 304 -18.40 34.06 -0.48
C ARG A 304 -18.22 35.23 -1.43
N ALA A 305 -18.10 34.98 -2.73
CA ALA A 305 -17.82 36.02 -3.71
C ALA A 305 -19.08 36.86 -4.02
N ALA A 306 -18.92 38.18 -4.08
CA ALA A 306 -20.00 39.08 -4.53
C ALA A 306 -20.36 38.87 -6.01
N VAL A 307 -19.39 38.44 -6.81
CA VAL A 307 -19.55 38.07 -8.22
C VAL A 307 -18.82 36.74 -8.43
N ALA A 308 -19.51 35.79 -9.05
CA ALA A 308 -18.98 34.46 -9.32
C ALA A 308 -17.76 34.53 -10.26
N PRO A 309 -16.55 34.10 -9.84
CA PRO A 309 -15.40 34.11 -10.73
C PRO A 309 -15.51 33.02 -11.79
N ASP A 310 -15.41 33.39 -13.07
CA ASP A 310 -15.55 32.48 -14.22
C ASP A 310 -14.64 31.23 -14.14
N ALA A 311 -13.43 31.39 -13.60
CA ALA A 311 -12.49 30.29 -13.42
C ALA A 311 -13.00 29.23 -12.41
N LEU A 312 -13.60 29.67 -11.29
CA LEU A 312 -14.14 28.76 -10.28
C LEU A 312 -15.41 28.06 -10.79
N LEU A 313 -16.29 28.81 -11.46
CA LEU A 313 -17.47 28.23 -12.10
C LEU A 313 -17.09 27.17 -13.13
N TRP A 314 -16.09 27.46 -13.98
CA TRP A 314 -15.63 26.49 -14.97
C TRP A 314 -15.02 25.25 -14.30
N LEU A 315 -14.19 25.42 -13.26
CA LEU A 315 -13.58 24.31 -12.54
C LEU A 315 -14.63 23.37 -11.92
N LEU A 316 -15.64 23.94 -11.25
CA LEU A 316 -16.73 23.16 -10.67
C LEU A 316 -17.61 22.54 -11.75
N ALA A 317 -17.89 23.25 -12.84
CA ALA A 317 -18.62 22.72 -13.98
C ALA A 317 -17.88 21.54 -14.63
N PHE A 318 -16.55 21.61 -14.76
CA PHE A 318 -15.72 20.52 -15.24
C PHE A 318 -15.77 19.32 -14.27
N TYR A 319 -15.74 19.55 -12.96
CA TYR A 319 -15.81 18.48 -11.97
C TYR A 319 -17.15 17.73 -11.98
N TYR A 320 -18.28 18.44 -12.03
CA TYR A 320 -19.61 17.81 -12.02
C TYR A 320 -20.07 17.33 -13.41
N CYS A 321 -19.62 17.99 -14.48
CA CYS A 321 -19.98 17.69 -15.86
C CYS A 321 -18.73 17.74 -16.76
N PRO A 322 -17.81 16.75 -16.67
CA PRO A 322 -16.58 16.77 -17.45
C PRO A 322 -16.82 16.71 -18.96
N GLN A 323 -17.93 16.10 -19.39
CA GLN A 323 -18.31 15.95 -20.80
C GLN A 323 -19.13 17.12 -21.35
N ASN A 324 -19.22 18.27 -20.67
CA ASN A 324 -20.18 19.30 -21.02
C ASN A 324 -19.97 19.82 -22.47
N GLU A 325 -20.73 19.27 -23.42
CA GLU A 325 -20.77 19.59 -24.85
C GLU A 325 -21.21 21.04 -25.15
N ASN A 326 -21.37 21.88 -24.12
CA ASN A 326 -21.77 23.27 -24.24
C ASN A 326 -20.75 24.13 -25.02
N GLN A 327 -19.53 23.66 -25.27
CA GLN A 327 -18.63 24.31 -26.24
C GLN A 327 -19.05 24.11 -27.71
N GLN A 328 -19.89 23.12 -28.04
CA GLN A 328 -20.47 22.98 -29.39
C GLN A 328 -21.68 23.89 -29.64
N ARG A 329 -22.42 24.31 -28.60
CA ARG A 329 -23.58 25.21 -28.78
C ARG A 329 -23.19 26.63 -29.19
N THR A 330 -21.99 27.08 -28.86
CA THR A 330 -21.50 28.40 -29.27
C THR A 330 -21.02 28.46 -30.72
N GLN A 331 -20.87 27.31 -31.41
CA GLN A 331 -20.56 27.26 -32.85
C GLN A 331 -21.79 27.11 -33.75
N ILE A 332 -22.99 26.87 -33.19
CA ILE A 332 -24.24 26.70 -33.95
C ILE A 332 -25.05 28.02 -34.04
N MET A 333 -24.59 29.10 -33.40
CA MET A 333 -25.12 30.45 -33.59
C MET A 333 -24.09 31.34 -34.28
N VAL A 334 -23.88 31.11 -35.58
CA VAL A 334 -23.34 32.10 -36.53
C VAL A 334 -24.33 32.22 -37.69
#